data_AF-A0A7L4G1Y1-F1
#
_entry.id   AF-A0A7L4G1Y1-F1
#
_cell.length_a   1.000
_cell.length_b   1.000
_cell.length_c   1.000
_cell.angle_alpha   90.00
_cell.angle_beta   90.00
_cell.angle_gamma   90.00
#
_symmetry.space_group_name_H-M   'P 1'
#
loop_
_entity.id
_entity.type
_entity.pdbx_description
1 polymer ?
#
loop_
_entity_poly.entity_id
_entity_poly.type
_entity_poly.pdbx_seq_one_letter_code
_entity_poly.pdbx_strand_id
1 'polypeptide(L)'
;PCRSVLTVACEQTEVLLFDPISSKHIKTLSEAHEDCVNNIRFLDNRLFATCSDDTTIALWDLRKLNTKVCTLHGHTSWVKNIEYDTNTRLLVTSGFDGNVIIWDTNRCTEDGCPHKKFFHTRFLMRMRLTPDCSKMLISTSSGYLLILHDLDLNKSLEVGSYPILRARRTTSSSDITSSGSSGPRAAGSPCHQNDSGPLSEKHLPRSSQREGGSPRNSLEVLTPEVPGERDRGNCITSLQLHPKGWATLLRCSSNTDDQE
;
A
#
# COMPACT_ATOMS: atom_id res chain seq x y z
N PRO A 1 1.85 16.42 33.12
CA PRO A 1 2.71 16.73 31.94
C PRO A 1 1.87 16.66 30.66
N CYS A 2 1.22 17.77 30.30
CA CYS A 2 0.41 17.85 29.08
C CYS A 2 1.32 17.58 27.88
N ARG A 3 1.10 16.45 27.19
CA ARG A 3 1.63 16.23 25.85
C ARG A 3 1.11 17.38 25.00
N SER A 4 1.98 18.30 24.60
CA SER A 4 1.65 19.31 23.60
C SER A 4 1.35 18.56 22.30
N VAL A 5 0.07 18.41 22.00
CA VAL A 5 -0.35 17.90 20.69
C VAL A 5 -0.05 19.03 19.70
N LEU A 6 0.49 18.69 18.54
CA LEU A 6 0.74 19.64 17.45
C LEU A 6 -0.04 19.16 16.25
N THR A 7 -0.86 20.04 15.69
CA THR A 7 -1.51 19.79 14.41
C THR A 7 -0.69 20.45 13.32
N VAL A 8 -0.47 19.71 12.23
CA VAL A 8 0.25 20.20 11.05
C VAL A 8 -0.68 20.08 9.85
N ALA A 9 -0.81 21.15 9.08
CA ALA A 9 -1.62 21.21 7.87
C ALA A 9 -0.76 21.61 6.66
N CYS A 10 -1.13 21.11 5.49
CA CYS A 10 -0.58 21.55 4.21
C CYS A 10 -1.47 22.62 3.61
N GLU A 11 -0.88 23.68 3.06
CA GLU A 11 -1.61 24.68 2.28
C GLU A 11 -0.74 25.09 1.10
N GLN A 12 -1.12 24.72 -0.13
CA GLN A 12 -0.33 24.97 -1.32
C GLN A 12 1.12 24.50 -1.11
N THR A 13 2.11 25.40 -1.19
CA THR A 13 3.53 25.12 -1.00
C THR A 13 4.01 25.21 0.46
N GLU A 14 3.10 25.49 1.39
CA GLU A 14 3.40 25.78 2.79
C GLU A 14 2.94 24.69 3.74
N VAL A 15 3.52 24.71 4.94
CA VAL A 15 3.13 23.85 6.06
C VAL A 15 2.83 24.70 7.29
N LEU A 16 1.63 24.56 7.85
CA LEU A 16 1.14 25.35 8.98
C LEU A 16 1.09 24.50 10.24
N LEU A 17 1.56 25.04 11.35
CA LEU A 17 1.59 24.39 12.66
C LEU A 17 0.63 25.09 13.62
N PHE A 18 -0.20 24.31 14.31
CA PHE A 18 -1.20 24.80 15.26
C PHE A 18 -1.13 24.04 16.58
N ASP A 19 -1.41 24.75 17.68
CA ASP A 19 -1.78 24.12 18.95
C ASP A 19 -3.27 23.76 18.88
N PRO A 20 -3.65 22.47 18.89
CA PRO A 20 -5.03 22.05 18.78
C PRO A 20 -5.85 22.30 20.05
N ILE A 21 -5.22 22.55 21.19
CA ILE A 21 -5.94 22.83 22.44
C ILE A 21 -6.37 24.30 22.47
N SER A 22 -5.46 25.21 22.11
CA SER A 22 -5.73 26.64 22.08
C SER A 22 -6.21 27.17 20.72
N SER A 23 -6.24 26.31 19.70
CA SER A 23 -6.49 26.67 18.29
C SER A 23 -5.56 27.77 17.76
N LYS A 24 -4.39 27.95 18.40
CA LYS A 24 -3.46 29.02 18.07
C LYS A 24 -2.52 28.58 16.94
N HIS A 25 -2.39 29.41 15.91
CA HIS A 25 -1.31 29.29 14.93
C HIS A 25 0.04 29.50 15.61
N ILE A 26 0.93 28.53 15.46
CA ILE A 26 2.27 28.53 16.06
C ILE A 26 3.28 29.05 15.04
N LYS A 27 3.25 28.51 13.82
CA LYS A 27 4.25 28.80 12.79
C LYS A 27 3.77 28.40 11.40
N THR A 28 4.20 29.17 10.40
CA THR A 28 4.16 28.77 8.98
C THR A 28 5.57 28.46 8.52
N LEU A 29 5.72 27.33 7.82
CA LEU A 29 6.91 26.98 7.05
C LEU A 29 6.62 27.38 5.60
N SER A 30 6.92 28.64 5.28
CA SER A 30 6.81 29.13 3.91
C SER A 30 7.86 28.46 3.02
N GLU A 31 7.53 28.23 1.75
CA GLU A 31 8.41 27.53 0.80
C GLU A 31 8.86 26.16 1.35
N ALA A 32 7.94 25.46 2.04
CA ALA A 32 8.18 24.11 2.48
C ALA A 32 8.50 23.21 1.29
N HIS A 33 7.87 23.46 0.15
CA HIS A 33 8.13 22.83 -1.15
C HIS A 33 8.01 23.86 -2.29
N GLU A 34 8.44 23.50 -3.49
CA GLU A 34 8.31 24.35 -4.69
C GLU A 34 6.94 24.23 -5.37
N ASP A 35 6.17 23.20 -4.99
CA ASP A 35 4.81 22.93 -5.45
C ASP A 35 3.96 22.33 -4.30
N CYS A 36 2.70 21.99 -4.58
CA CYS A 36 1.70 21.54 -3.62
C CYS A 36 2.21 20.46 -2.65
N VAL A 37 2.10 20.72 -1.35
CA VAL A 37 2.41 19.76 -0.28
C VAL A 37 1.25 18.80 -0.12
N ASN A 38 1.45 17.53 -0.46
CA ASN A 38 0.39 16.53 -0.52
C ASN A 38 0.18 15.76 0.79
N ASN A 39 1.25 15.58 1.57
CA ASN A 39 1.16 14.73 2.77
C ASN A 39 2.20 15.10 3.82
N ILE A 40 1.85 14.78 5.08
CA ILE A 40 2.70 14.98 6.25
C ILE A 40 2.62 13.76 7.14
N ARG A 41 3.78 13.32 7.67
CA ARG A 41 3.84 12.23 8.63
C ARG A 41 4.88 12.48 9.71
N PHE A 42 4.46 12.41 10.98
CA PHE A 42 5.39 12.32 12.10
C PHE A 42 6.10 10.97 12.09
N LEU A 43 7.42 11.00 12.22
CA LEU A 43 8.27 9.81 12.31
C LEU A 43 8.50 9.45 13.78
N ASP A 44 8.61 10.47 14.63
CA ASP A 44 8.66 10.35 16.07
C ASP A 44 8.18 11.67 16.73
N ASN A 45 8.50 11.89 18.00
CA ASN A 45 8.11 13.11 18.73
C ASN A 45 8.92 14.37 18.34
N ARG A 46 9.86 14.26 17.40
CA ARG A 46 10.81 15.31 17.00
C ARG A 46 10.81 15.53 15.49
N LEU A 47 10.82 14.45 14.70
CA LEU A 47 10.94 14.48 13.25
C LEU A 47 9.59 14.26 12.58
N PHE A 48 9.34 15.01 11.51
CA PHE A 48 8.27 14.73 10.56
C PHE A 48 8.78 14.90 9.13
N ALA A 49 8.05 14.29 8.20
CA ALA A 49 8.30 14.36 6.78
C ALA A 49 7.12 15.03 6.05
N THR A 50 7.42 15.76 4.97
CA THR A 50 6.46 16.33 4.02
C THR A 50 6.80 15.88 2.61
N CYS A 51 5.82 15.78 1.71
CA CYS A 51 6.06 15.42 0.31
C CYS A 51 5.20 16.26 -0.62
N SER A 52 5.63 16.40 -1.87
CA SER A 52 5.05 17.40 -2.78
C SER A 52 4.99 16.94 -4.25
N ASP A 53 4.20 17.68 -5.02
CA ASP A 53 4.19 17.67 -6.48
C ASP A 53 5.54 18.13 -7.08
N ASP A 54 6.43 18.76 -6.29
CA ASP A 54 7.82 19.05 -6.68
C ASP A 54 8.73 17.82 -6.78
N THR A 55 8.17 16.61 -6.63
CA THR A 55 8.82 15.29 -6.70
C THR A 55 9.71 14.94 -5.50
N THR A 56 9.79 15.81 -4.50
CA THR A 56 10.68 15.63 -3.34
C THR A 56 9.93 15.28 -2.05
N ILE A 57 10.71 14.80 -1.08
CA ILE A 57 10.29 14.67 0.32
C ILE A 57 11.23 15.50 1.18
N ALA A 58 10.72 16.29 2.11
CA ALA A 58 11.52 17.05 3.06
C ALA A 58 11.39 16.48 4.47
N LEU A 59 12.51 16.35 5.18
CA LEU A 59 12.57 15.99 6.59
C LEU A 59 12.74 17.26 7.44
N TRP A 60 12.01 17.33 8.54
CA TRP A 60 11.97 18.49 9.42
C TRP A 60 12.22 18.09 10.87
N ASP A 61 12.98 18.93 11.60
CA ASP A 61 13.19 18.79 13.05
C ASP A 61 12.39 19.87 13.77
N LEU A 62 11.47 19.47 14.64
CA LEU A 62 10.64 20.37 15.44
C LEU A 62 11.47 21.35 16.30
N ARG A 63 12.72 21.00 16.62
CA ARG A 63 13.63 21.88 17.38
C ARG A 63 14.29 22.95 16.49
N LYS A 64 14.33 22.73 15.17
CA LYS A 64 14.95 23.61 14.17
C LYS A 64 14.08 23.70 12.91
N LEU A 65 12.89 24.26 13.06
CA LEU A 65 11.88 24.42 12.01
C LEU A 65 12.19 25.52 10.97
N ASN A 66 13.37 26.13 10.98
CA ASN A 66 13.70 27.16 9.99
C ASN A 66 14.42 26.60 8.75
N THR A 67 14.82 25.33 8.78
CA THR A 67 15.55 24.67 7.70
C THR A 67 15.12 23.22 7.59
N LYS A 68 15.03 22.71 6.37
CA LYS A 68 14.93 21.27 6.11
C LYS A 68 16.17 20.58 6.69
N VAL A 69 15.98 19.44 7.35
CA VAL A 69 17.08 18.57 7.81
C VAL A 69 17.72 17.89 6.61
N CYS A 70 16.89 17.43 5.68
CA CYS A 70 17.30 16.76 4.45
C CYS A 70 16.17 16.86 3.43
N THR A 71 16.53 16.94 2.14
CA THR A 71 15.60 16.79 1.01
C THR A 71 15.93 15.48 0.31
N LEU A 72 14.94 14.60 0.18
CA LEU A 72 15.06 13.29 -0.42
C LEU A 72 14.64 13.35 -1.88
N HIS A 73 15.53 12.92 -2.76
CA HIS A 73 15.31 12.84 -4.20
C HIS A 73 15.29 11.37 -4.62
N GLY A 74 14.32 10.98 -5.46
CA GLY A 74 14.24 9.61 -5.98
C GLY A 74 12.95 9.28 -6.72
N HIS A 75 11.87 10.00 -6.43
CA HIS A 75 10.68 9.98 -7.29
C HIS A 75 10.91 10.83 -8.54
N THR A 76 10.28 10.44 -9.65
CA THR A 76 10.36 11.16 -10.93
C THR A 76 9.05 11.85 -11.30
N SER A 77 8.11 11.92 -10.37
CA SER A 77 6.79 12.55 -10.50
C SER A 77 6.25 12.85 -9.10
N TRP A 78 5.04 13.38 -9.03
CA TRP A 78 4.39 13.86 -7.81
C TRP A 78 4.36 12.82 -6.70
N VAL A 79 4.80 13.21 -5.49
CA VAL A 79 4.79 12.33 -4.32
C VAL A 79 3.51 12.60 -3.53
N LYS A 80 2.63 11.59 -3.46
CA LYS A 80 1.27 11.74 -2.90
C LYS A 80 1.11 11.15 -1.50
N ASN A 81 1.99 10.25 -1.05
CA ASN A 81 1.87 9.62 0.27
C ASN A 81 3.19 9.47 1.00
N ILE A 82 3.10 9.55 2.33
CA ILE A 82 4.15 9.20 3.28
C ILE A 82 3.54 8.31 4.37
N GLU A 83 4.15 7.16 4.58
CA GLU A 83 3.91 6.31 5.74
C GLU A 83 5.23 6.05 6.47
N TYR A 84 5.13 5.65 7.73
CA TYR A 84 6.29 5.33 8.55
C TYR A 84 6.06 4.00 9.24
N ASP A 85 6.94 3.04 8.96
CA ASP A 85 6.97 1.76 9.65
C ASP A 85 7.66 1.94 10.99
N THR A 86 6.87 1.92 12.07
CA THR A 86 7.40 2.10 13.43
C THR A 86 8.20 0.92 13.95
N ASN A 87 8.04 -0.28 13.36
CA ASN A 87 8.77 -1.48 13.76
C ASN A 87 10.20 -1.45 13.19
N THR A 88 10.34 -1.09 11.91
CA THR A 88 11.63 -1.07 11.21
C THR A 88 12.28 0.31 11.17
N ARG A 89 11.54 1.37 11.53
CA ARG A 89 11.95 2.78 11.44
C ARG A 89 12.29 3.24 10.03
N LEU A 90 11.56 2.71 9.05
CA LEU A 90 11.71 3.05 7.64
C LEU A 90 10.60 3.99 7.19
N LEU A 91 10.97 5.00 6.40
CA LEU A 91 10.02 5.86 5.72
C LEU A 91 9.58 5.17 4.43
N VAL A 92 8.29 5.19 4.14
CA VAL A 92 7.70 4.62 2.93
C VAL A 92 6.97 5.72 2.18
N THR A 93 7.38 5.98 0.95
CA THR A 93 6.79 7.03 0.11
C THR A 93 6.23 6.42 -1.17
N SER A 94 5.22 7.06 -1.75
CA SER A 94 4.72 6.68 -3.07
C SER A 94 4.25 7.88 -3.87
N GLY A 95 4.37 7.76 -5.19
CA GLY A 95 4.03 8.84 -6.11
C GLY A 95 3.44 8.36 -7.44
N PHE A 96 3.14 9.34 -8.29
CA PHE A 96 2.55 9.13 -9.63
C PHE A 96 3.53 8.54 -10.65
N ASP A 97 4.80 8.40 -10.28
CA ASP A 97 5.78 7.57 -11.00
C ASP A 97 5.52 6.06 -10.81
N GLY A 98 4.51 5.69 -10.01
CA GLY A 98 4.09 4.33 -9.73
C GLY A 98 4.99 3.59 -8.75
N ASN A 99 6.03 4.26 -8.21
CA ASN A 99 6.98 3.64 -7.31
C ASN A 99 6.53 3.77 -5.86
N VAL A 100 6.80 2.73 -5.07
CA VAL A 100 6.90 2.79 -3.62
C VAL A 100 8.40 2.75 -3.28
N ILE A 101 8.90 3.79 -2.63
CA ILE A 101 10.31 3.92 -2.25
C ILE A 101 10.43 3.83 -0.73
N ILE A 102 11.43 3.08 -0.27
CA ILE A 102 11.75 2.91 1.15
C ILE A 102 13.03 3.65 1.44
N TRP A 103 13.02 4.47 2.50
CA TRP A 103 14.15 5.29 2.91
C TRP A 103 14.57 4.93 4.33
N ASP A 104 15.87 4.81 4.54
CA ASP A 104 16.47 4.73 5.87
C ASP A 104 16.91 6.14 6.31
N THR A 105 16.00 6.83 6.99
CA THR A 105 16.22 8.21 7.45
C THR A 105 17.16 8.30 8.66
N ASN A 106 17.53 7.17 9.28
CA ASN A 106 18.49 7.12 10.38
C ASN A 106 19.94 7.03 9.89
N ARG A 107 20.14 6.71 8.61
CA ARG A 107 21.45 6.52 7.98
C ARG A 107 21.76 7.57 6.91
N CYS A 108 21.12 8.73 6.96
CA CYS A 108 21.39 9.81 6.03
C CYS A 108 22.82 10.31 6.16
N THR A 109 23.42 10.60 5.01
CA THR A 109 24.77 11.15 4.85
C THR A 109 24.69 12.43 4.04
N GLU A 110 25.83 13.03 3.71
CA GLU A 110 25.89 14.23 2.84
C GLU A 110 25.26 13.98 1.45
N ASP A 111 25.34 12.74 0.95
CA ASP A 111 24.75 12.32 -0.33
C ASP A 111 23.24 12.02 -0.25
N GLY A 112 22.62 12.24 0.91
CA GLY A 112 21.22 11.94 1.18
C GLY A 112 21.01 10.64 1.96
N CYS A 113 19.76 10.16 1.97
CA CYS A 113 19.37 8.97 2.72
C CYS A 113 19.38 7.72 1.83
N PRO A 114 19.93 6.59 2.31
CA PRO A 114 19.86 5.32 1.60
C PRO A 114 18.41 4.96 1.30
N HIS A 115 18.13 4.59 0.06
CA HIS A 115 16.79 4.26 -0.38
C HIS A 115 16.78 3.19 -1.47
N LYS A 116 15.62 2.58 -1.67
CA LYS A 116 15.40 1.60 -2.73
C LYS A 116 13.94 1.61 -3.19
N LYS A 117 13.75 1.30 -4.47
CA LYS A 117 12.41 0.97 -4.99
C LYS A 117 11.99 -0.38 -4.41
N PHE A 118 10.89 -0.39 -3.68
CA PHE A 118 10.37 -1.58 -3.03
C PHE A 118 9.27 -2.23 -3.84
N PHE A 119 8.38 -1.45 -4.43
CA PHE A 119 7.28 -1.97 -5.22
C PHE A 119 6.98 -0.99 -6.35
N HIS A 120 6.48 -1.51 -7.47
CA HIS A 120 6.03 -0.70 -8.58
C HIS A 120 4.68 -1.20 -9.07
N THR A 121 3.74 -0.28 -9.23
CA THR A 121 2.49 -0.52 -9.94
C THR A 121 2.11 0.70 -10.75
N ARG A 122 1.60 0.47 -11.96
CA ARG A 122 1.04 1.55 -12.76
C ARG A 122 -0.18 2.13 -12.04
N PHE A 123 -0.39 3.42 -12.24
CA PHE A 123 -1.59 4.12 -11.77
C PHE A 123 -1.77 4.13 -10.25
N LEU A 124 -0.68 4.04 -9.48
CA LEU A 124 -0.70 4.20 -8.03
C LEU A 124 -1.29 5.56 -7.68
N MET A 125 -2.35 5.59 -6.86
CA MET A 125 -3.00 6.81 -6.39
C MET A 125 -2.72 7.06 -4.91
N ARG A 126 -3.15 6.15 -4.03
CA ARG A 126 -2.94 6.27 -2.58
C ARG A 126 -2.31 5.00 -2.03
N MET A 127 -1.38 5.15 -1.08
CA MET A 127 -0.77 4.05 -0.33
C MET A 127 -0.94 4.26 1.17
N ARG A 128 -1.23 3.18 1.91
CA ARG A 128 -1.32 3.18 3.37
C ARG A 128 -0.71 1.92 3.97
N LEU A 129 -0.04 2.07 5.12
CA LEU A 129 0.35 0.95 5.96
C LEU A 129 -0.72 0.70 7.03
N THR A 130 -0.99 -0.56 7.36
CA THR A 130 -1.79 -0.88 8.54
C THR A 130 -1.10 -0.40 9.81
N PRO A 131 -1.83 -0.12 10.91
CA PRO A 131 -1.23 0.38 12.15
C PRO A 131 -0.13 -0.52 12.74
N ASP A 132 -0.25 -1.83 12.55
CA ASP A 132 0.74 -2.84 12.95
C ASP A 132 1.91 -2.99 11.95
N CYS A 133 1.88 -2.23 10.85
CA CYS A 133 2.82 -2.27 9.73
C CYS A 133 2.93 -3.64 9.04
N SER A 134 1.95 -4.53 9.22
CA SER A 134 1.97 -5.88 8.62
C SER A 134 1.46 -5.92 7.19
N LYS A 135 0.69 -4.92 6.73
CA LYS A 135 0.13 -4.86 5.38
C LYS A 135 0.26 -3.47 4.75
N MET A 136 0.39 -3.46 3.43
CA MET A 136 0.36 -2.24 2.62
C MET A 136 -0.84 -2.30 1.70
N LEU A 137 -1.67 -1.27 1.75
CA LEU A 137 -2.82 -1.10 0.89
C LEU A 137 -2.49 -0.03 -0.14
N ILE A 138 -2.70 -0.33 -1.41
CA ILE A 138 -2.49 0.60 -2.52
C ILE A 138 -3.77 0.68 -3.34
N SER A 139 -4.28 1.88 -3.56
CA SER A 139 -5.34 2.11 -4.53
C SER A 139 -4.78 2.54 -5.87
N THR A 140 -5.47 2.16 -6.94
CA THR A 140 -5.15 2.59 -8.30
C THR A 140 -6.21 3.55 -8.85
N SER A 141 -5.85 4.36 -9.86
CA SER A 141 -6.83 5.24 -10.53
C SER A 141 -7.88 4.44 -11.32
N SER A 142 -7.56 3.20 -11.68
CA SER A 142 -8.50 2.23 -12.27
C SER A 142 -9.45 1.58 -11.26
N GLY A 143 -9.29 1.88 -9.97
CA GLY A 143 -10.20 1.44 -8.90
C GLY A 143 -9.90 0.10 -8.26
N TYR A 144 -8.75 -0.51 -8.57
CA TYR A 144 -8.27 -1.69 -7.85
C TYR A 144 -7.74 -1.29 -6.48
N LEU A 145 -7.92 -2.18 -5.51
CA LEU A 145 -7.26 -2.14 -4.23
C LEU A 145 -6.28 -3.31 -4.16
N LEU A 146 -5.00 -3.00 -4.07
CA LEU A 146 -3.92 -3.95 -3.90
C LEU A 146 -3.61 -4.07 -2.40
N ILE A 147 -3.44 -5.28 -1.90
CA ILE A 147 -3.04 -5.55 -0.52
C ILE A 147 -1.78 -6.42 -0.56
N LEU A 148 -0.65 -5.87 -0.11
CA LEU A 148 0.53 -6.66 0.19
C LEU A 148 0.45 -7.12 1.65
N HIS A 149 0.41 -8.43 1.84
CA HIS A 149 0.36 -9.07 3.16
C HIS A 149 1.75 -9.46 3.65
N ASP A 150 1.87 -9.61 4.97
CA ASP A 150 3.08 -10.06 5.67
C ASP A 150 4.33 -9.29 5.21
N LEU A 151 4.23 -7.95 5.32
CA LEU A 151 5.22 -7.01 4.82
C LEU A 151 6.61 -7.26 5.39
N ASP A 152 7.58 -7.26 4.48
CA ASP A 152 9.00 -7.21 4.79
C ASP A 152 9.66 -6.20 3.86
N LEU A 153 9.75 -4.95 4.35
CA LEU A 153 10.30 -3.82 3.61
C LEU A 153 11.82 -3.95 3.35
N ASN A 154 12.50 -4.91 3.96
CA ASN A 154 13.94 -5.14 3.73
C ASN A 154 14.20 -5.80 2.37
N LYS A 155 13.21 -6.46 1.77
CA LYS A 155 13.34 -7.12 0.46
C LYS A 155 12.57 -6.33 -0.60
N SER A 156 13.27 -5.78 -1.59
CA SER A 156 12.61 -5.18 -2.75
C SER A 156 11.82 -6.24 -3.52
N LEU A 157 10.65 -5.86 -4.00
CA LEU A 157 9.78 -6.67 -4.83
C LEU A 157 9.94 -6.23 -6.27
N GLU A 158 10.72 -6.99 -7.04
CA GLU A 158 10.74 -6.84 -8.49
C GLU A 158 9.38 -7.24 -9.08
N VAL A 159 9.01 -6.64 -10.21
CA VAL A 159 7.77 -6.96 -10.91
C VAL A 159 7.75 -8.47 -11.23
N GLY A 160 6.75 -9.18 -10.71
CA GLY A 160 6.59 -10.63 -10.90
C GLY A 160 7.33 -11.51 -9.88
N SER A 161 8.07 -10.94 -8.93
CA SER A 161 8.78 -11.70 -7.88
C SER A 161 7.93 -12.01 -6.64
N TYR A 162 6.70 -11.49 -6.56
CA TYR A 162 5.81 -11.66 -5.42
C TYR A 162 4.68 -12.68 -5.67
N PRO A 163 4.32 -13.51 -4.67
CA PRO A 163 3.21 -14.46 -4.79
C PRO A 163 1.87 -13.75 -4.90
N ILE A 164 1.04 -14.12 -5.87
CA ILE A 164 -0.32 -13.56 -6.04
C ILE A 164 -1.34 -14.47 -5.33
N LEU A 165 -2.01 -13.93 -4.32
CA LEU A 165 -3.18 -14.55 -3.70
C LEU A 165 -4.39 -14.28 -4.60
N ARG A 166 -4.92 -15.33 -5.25
CA ARG A 166 -6.20 -15.20 -5.97
C ARG A 166 -7.31 -14.95 -4.96
N ALA A 167 -8.02 -13.82 -5.12
CA ALA A 167 -9.20 -13.51 -4.33
C ALA A 167 -10.20 -14.69 -4.37
N ARG A 168 -10.60 -15.19 -3.20
CA ARG A 168 -11.74 -16.10 -3.11
C ARG A 168 -12.98 -15.30 -3.49
N ARG A 169 -13.60 -15.62 -4.62
CA ARG A 169 -14.95 -15.13 -4.91
C ARG A 169 -15.86 -15.60 -3.79
N THR A 170 -16.44 -14.67 -3.02
CA THR A 170 -17.59 -14.97 -2.19
C THR A 170 -18.74 -15.28 -3.14
N THR A 171 -18.95 -16.56 -3.47
CA THR A 171 -20.15 -16.98 -4.16
C THR A 171 -21.32 -16.70 -3.22
N SER A 172 -22.11 -15.66 -3.48
CA SER A 172 -23.42 -15.52 -2.86
C SER A 172 -24.24 -16.74 -3.28
N SER A 173 -24.60 -17.58 -2.30
CA SER A 173 -25.45 -18.74 -2.52
C SER A 173 -26.88 -18.27 -2.80
N SER A 174 -27.18 -18.02 -4.07
CA SER A 174 -28.56 -17.90 -4.54
C SER A 174 -28.57 -18.23 -6.03
N ASP A 175 -28.61 -19.52 -6.34
CA ASP A 175 -29.20 -20.06 -7.57
C ASP A 175 -29.34 -21.59 -7.40
N ILE A 176 -30.31 -21.98 -6.57
CA ILE A 176 -30.96 -23.29 -6.67
C ILE A 176 -32.30 -23.01 -7.36
N THR A 177 -32.39 -23.38 -8.64
CA THR A 177 -33.49 -24.09 -9.31
C THR A 177 -33.54 -23.68 -10.79
N SER A 178 -33.27 -24.62 -11.70
CA SER A 178 -34.30 -25.10 -12.62
C SER A 178 -33.74 -26.18 -13.55
N SER A 179 -34.52 -27.26 -13.60
CA SER A 179 -34.39 -28.49 -14.36
C SER A 179 -34.41 -28.30 -15.87
N GLY A 180 -33.62 -29.09 -16.60
CA GLY A 180 -33.75 -29.26 -18.05
C GLY A 180 -33.05 -30.53 -18.53
N SER A 181 -33.83 -31.60 -18.67
CA SER A 181 -33.45 -32.93 -19.15
C SER A 181 -33.06 -32.99 -20.63
N SER A 182 -32.05 -33.80 -20.98
CA SER A 182 -32.15 -34.80 -22.08
C SER A 182 -30.86 -35.61 -22.21
N GLY A 183 -30.97 -36.94 -22.13
CA GLY A 183 -29.94 -37.89 -22.58
C GLY A 183 -29.94 -38.04 -24.12
N PRO A 184 -29.05 -38.87 -24.67
CA PRO A 184 -29.32 -40.32 -24.64
C PRO A 184 -28.09 -41.20 -24.31
N ARG A 185 -28.41 -42.47 -24.00
CA ARG A 185 -27.49 -43.58 -23.72
C ARG A 185 -27.23 -44.45 -24.97
N ALA A 186 -26.16 -45.25 -24.86
CA ALA A 186 -25.89 -46.59 -25.41
C ALA A 186 -24.67 -46.62 -26.36
N ALA A 187 -23.78 -47.61 -26.39
CA ALA A 187 -23.48 -48.81 -25.59
C ALA A 187 -22.16 -49.42 -26.15
N GLY A 188 -21.46 -50.28 -25.39
CA GLY A 188 -20.47 -51.23 -25.94
C GLY A 188 -19.14 -51.32 -25.18
N SER A 189 -19.00 -52.36 -24.34
CA SER A 189 -17.77 -52.81 -23.64
C SER A 189 -17.11 -53.97 -24.43
N PRO A 190 -16.16 -54.75 -23.87
CA PRO A 190 -14.84 -54.48 -23.24
C PRO A 190 -13.72 -55.30 -23.96
N CYS A 191 -12.48 -55.35 -23.45
CA CYS A 191 -11.65 -56.58 -23.32
C CYS A 191 -10.21 -56.30 -22.81
N HIS A 192 -9.85 -57.00 -21.72
CA HIS A 192 -8.57 -57.66 -21.35
C HIS A 192 -7.22 -56.86 -21.35
N GLN A 193 -6.22 -57.10 -20.50
CA GLN A 193 -5.96 -57.78 -19.21
C GLN A 193 -4.41 -57.67 -19.00
N ASN A 194 -3.96 -57.54 -17.74
CA ASN A 194 -2.67 -58.01 -17.19
C ASN A 194 -1.33 -57.47 -17.80
N ASP A 195 -0.23 -57.21 -17.08
CA ASP A 195 0.34 -57.88 -15.90
C ASP A 195 1.22 -56.94 -15.04
N SER A 196 1.40 -57.38 -13.80
CA SER A 196 2.18 -56.86 -12.68
C SER A 196 3.70 -57.07 -12.76
N GLY A 197 4.48 -56.20 -12.11
CA GLY A 197 5.87 -56.49 -11.66
C GLY A 197 6.51 -55.31 -10.90
N PRO A 198 7.12 -55.53 -9.71
CA PRO A 198 7.34 -54.49 -8.68
C PRO A 198 8.70 -53.80 -8.82
N LEU A 199 8.95 -52.64 -8.18
CA LEU A 199 10.30 -52.23 -7.73
C LEU A 199 10.30 -50.97 -6.82
N SER A 200 10.80 -51.19 -5.60
CA SER A 200 11.55 -50.29 -4.70
C SER A 200 10.89 -49.06 -4.07
N GLU A 201 10.51 -49.23 -2.81
CA GLU A 201 10.47 -48.19 -1.78
C GLU A 201 11.84 -47.49 -1.67
N LYS A 202 11.88 -46.18 -1.95
CA LYS A 202 12.93 -45.30 -1.44
C LYS A 202 12.31 -44.40 -0.37
N HIS A 203 12.63 -44.72 0.88
CA HIS A 203 12.48 -43.83 2.02
C HIS A 203 13.17 -42.49 1.73
N LEU A 204 12.37 -41.43 1.62
CA LEU A 204 12.81 -40.05 1.81
C LEU A 204 12.45 -39.65 3.26
N PRO A 205 13.33 -38.94 3.99
CA PRO A 205 13.05 -38.58 5.37
C PRO A 205 11.89 -37.59 5.40
N ARG A 206 10.90 -37.85 6.26
CA ARG A 206 9.87 -36.89 6.65
C ARG A 206 10.57 -35.70 7.32
N SER A 207 10.89 -34.67 6.54
CA SER A 207 11.08 -33.34 7.09
C SER A 207 9.70 -32.82 7.50
N SER A 208 9.47 -32.80 8.80
CA SER A 208 8.39 -32.06 9.44
C SER A 208 8.49 -30.58 9.07
N GLN A 209 7.85 -30.16 7.98
CA GLN A 209 7.50 -28.77 7.76
C GLN A 209 5.99 -28.66 7.68
N ARG A 210 5.41 -28.27 8.81
CA ARG A 210 4.07 -27.70 8.86
C ARG A 210 4.15 -26.35 9.56
N GLU A 211 4.93 -25.44 8.97
CA GLU A 211 4.70 -24.01 9.12
C GLU A 211 4.17 -23.50 7.79
N GLY A 212 2.89 -23.77 7.54
CA GLY A 212 2.16 -23.24 6.40
C GLY A 212 1.80 -21.77 6.65
N GLY A 213 2.80 -20.91 6.78
CA GLY A 213 2.62 -19.46 6.74
C GLY A 213 2.36 -19.01 5.31
N SER A 214 1.49 -18.01 5.13
CA SER A 214 1.41 -17.29 3.85
C SER A 214 2.80 -16.78 3.46
N PRO A 215 3.18 -16.82 2.18
CA PRO A 215 4.49 -16.34 1.78
C PRO A 215 4.58 -14.83 2.01
N ARG A 216 5.70 -14.35 2.57
CA ARG A 216 5.92 -12.92 2.83
C ARG A 216 5.70 -12.08 1.58
N ASN A 217 5.23 -10.84 1.76
CA ASN A 217 4.97 -9.89 0.68
C ASN A 217 4.02 -10.44 -0.40
N SER A 218 3.04 -11.28 -0.03
CA SER A 218 2.06 -11.79 -0.99
C SER A 218 1.06 -10.72 -1.40
N LEU A 219 0.79 -10.59 -2.69
CA LEU A 219 -0.14 -9.60 -3.25
C LEU A 219 -1.54 -10.19 -3.41
N GLU A 220 -2.53 -9.52 -2.85
CA GLU A 220 -3.94 -9.72 -3.15
C GLU A 220 -4.48 -8.52 -3.94
N VAL A 221 -5.32 -8.79 -4.94
CA VAL A 221 -5.97 -7.75 -5.75
C VAL A 221 -7.48 -7.83 -5.52
N LEU A 222 -8.05 -6.73 -5.06
CA LEU A 222 -9.48 -6.57 -4.84
C LEU A 222 -10.06 -5.58 -5.84
N THR A 223 -11.26 -5.87 -6.32
CA THR A 223 -12.08 -4.97 -7.14
C THR A 223 -13.31 -4.63 -6.31
N PRO A 224 -13.32 -3.51 -5.57
CA PRO A 224 -14.45 -3.19 -4.71
C PRO A 224 -15.65 -2.81 -5.59
N GLU A 225 -16.66 -3.68 -5.65
CA GLU A 225 -17.90 -3.46 -6.40
C GLU A 225 -18.66 -2.25 -5.83
N VAL A 226 -19.02 -1.28 -6.68
CA VAL A 226 -19.95 -0.19 -6.33
C VAL A 226 -21.31 -0.53 -6.92
N PRO A 227 -22.37 -0.69 -6.11
CA PRO A 227 -23.72 -0.82 -6.63
C PRO A 227 -24.13 0.44 -7.41
N GLY A 228 -24.54 0.29 -8.67
CA GLY A 228 -25.24 1.35 -9.43
C GLY A 228 -24.39 2.23 -10.37
N GLU A 229 -23.06 2.17 -10.33
CA GLU A 229 -22.21 2.96 -11.24
C GLU A 229 -21.17 2.06 -11.92
N ARG A 230 -21.45 1.60 -13.16
CA ARG A 230 -20.46 0.88 -13.99
C ARG A 230 -19.61 1.82 -14.86
N ASP A 231 -20.06 3.06 -15.08
CA ASP A 231 -19.56 3.93 -16.15
C ASP A 231 -18.92 5.24 -15.67
N ARG A 232 -18.74 5.45 -14.36
CA ARG A 232 -18.06 6.63 -13.79
C ARG A 232 -16.69 6.26 -13.21
N GLY A 233 -15.78 7.24 -13.15
CA GLY A 233 -14.40 7.03 -12.71
C GLY A 233 -14.33 6.26 -11.40
N ASN A 234 -13.40 5.29 -11.33
CA ASN A 234 -13.25 4.42 -10.15
C ASN A 234 -12.06 4.83 -9.27
N CYS A 235 -11.53 6.04 -9.43
CA CYS A 235 -10.32 6.45 -8.72
C CYS A 235 -10.62 6.59 -7.21
N ILE A 236 -9.83 5.90 -6.39
CA ILE A 236 -9.87 6.07 -4.94
C ILE A 236 -8.92 7.24 -4.64
N THR A 237 -9.52 8.39 -4.38
CA THR A 237 -8.80 9.64 -4.07
C THR A 237 -8.45 9.74 -2.60
N SER A 238 -9.07 8.99 -1.68
CA SER A 238 -8.62 8.92 -0.29
C SER A 238 -8.74 7.52 0.29
N LEU A 239 -7.75 7.14 1.08
CA LEU A 239 -7.69 5.86 1.79
C LEU A 239 -7.35 6.11 3.25
N GLN A 240 -8.28 5.78 4.15
CA GLN A 240 -8.09 5.89 5.59
C GLN A 240 -8.23 4.53 6.25
N LEU A 241 -7.37 4.26 7.23
CA LEU A 241 -7.42 3.02 8.01
C LEU A 241 -7.82 3.33 9.43
N HIS A 242 -8.88 2.67 9.89
CA HIS A 242 -9.32 2.69 11.27
C HIS A 242 -8.41 1.77 12.10
N PRO A 243 -8.06 2.12 13.35
CA PRO A 243 -7.20 1.30 14.21
C PRO A 243 -7.66 -0.14 14.44
N LYS A 244 -8.98 -0.39 14.34
CA LYS A 244 -9.58 -1.73 14.45
C LYS A 244 -9.52 -2.56 13.16
N GLY A 245 -8.86 -2.08 12.11
CA GLY A 245 -8.64 -2.81 10.86
C GLY A 245 -9.67 -2.56 9.76
N TRP A 246 -10.62 -1.64 9.93
CA TRP A 246 -11.50 -1.21 8.84
C TRP A 246 -10.81 -0.17 7.96
N ALA A 247 -11.20 -0.10 6.69
CA ALA A 247 -10.74 0.94 5.78
C ALA A 247 -11.95 1.76 5.29
N THR A 248 -11.77 3.07 5.23
CA THR A 248 -12.69 4.00 4.57
C THR A 248 -12.04 4.47 3.28
N LEU A 249 -12.81 4.43 2.21
CA LEU A 249 -12.40 4.82 0.86
C LEU A 249 -13.27 6.02 0.46
N LEU A 250 -12.64 7.13 0.07
CA LEU A 250 -13.32 8.15 -0.70
C LEU A 250 -12.96 7.94 -2.17
N ARG A 251 -13.98 7.92 -3.00
CA ARG A 251 -13.88 7.73 -4.44
C ARG A 251 -14.40 8.99 -5.13
N CYS A 252 -13.64 9.51 -6.09
CA CYS A 252 -14.15 10.54 -6.97
C CYS A 252 -14.66 9.88 -8.25
N SER A 253 -15.82 10.33 -8.73
CA SER A 253 -16.35 9.92 -10.04
C SER A 253 -15.66 10.63 -11.21
N SER A 254 -14.80 11.62 -10.93
CA SER A 254 -14.04 12.39 -11.91
C SER A 254 -12.70 11.73 -12.23
N ASN A 255 -12.25 11.85 -13.48
CA ASN A 255 -10.97 11.33 -13.93
C ASN A 255 -9.78 12.28 -13.63
N THR A 256 -10.05 13.45 -13.04
CA THR A 256 -9.03 14.46 -12.71
C THR A 256 -8.92 14.61 -11.19
N ASP A 257 -7.72 14.39 -10.64
CA ASP A 257 -7.42 14.45 -9.19
C ASP A 257 -7.58 15.87 -8.60
N ASP A 258 -7.58 16.90 -9.46
CA ASP A 258 -7.71 18.32 -9.07
C ASP A 258 -9.13 18.73 -8.64
N GLN A 259 -10.11 17.82 -8.78
CA GLN A 259 -11.48 18.02 -8.29
C GLN A 259 -11.83 16.90 -7.31
N GLU A 260 -11.30 17.02 -6.08
CA GLU A 260 -11.67 16.19 -4.93
C GLU A 260 -13.13 16.39 -4.50
#